data_AF-A0AAW7NVH3-F1
#
_entry.id   AF-A0AAW7NVH3-F1
#
_cell.length_a   1.000
_cell.length_b   1.000
_cell.length_c   1.000
_cell.angle_alpha   90.00
_cell.angle_beta   90.00
_cell.angle_gamma   90.00
#
_symmetry.space_group_name_H-M   'P 1'
#
loop_
_entity.id
_entity.type
_entity.pdbx_description
1 polymer ?
#
loop_
_entity_poly.entity_id
_entity_poly.type
_entity_poly.pdbx_seq_one_letter_code
_entity_poly.pdbx_strand_id
1 'polypeptide(L)'
;MEERIKSRFRKDLLFPVLYGLGGIIFLFYMPHADEFGFWASLIFAALLLLMSALFTWLAWITRQKSLQSYQKLYSHYPELEKEFYKIYNQSRYSREKLSLYLYKDAIIRDDTYFQFLMLSDLTDLTIKIEKVQENKYVKYPHLYLYYSPMSANKDIRLHLGRYTNQNYVELLQFLDVVNQVAPQIRIYNEANKK
;
A
#
# COMPACT_ATOMS: atom_id res chain seq x y z
N MET A 1 0.04 13.95 12.56
CA MET A 1 0.88 12.91 11.91
C MET A 1 0.95 11.62 12.72
N GLU A 2 1.55 11.65 13.92
CA GLU A 2 1.77 10.44 14.72
C GLU A 2 0.51 9.64 14.98
N GLU A 3 -0.62 10.30 15.27
CA GLU A 3 -1.87 9.61 15.59
C GLU A 3 -2.42 8.77 14.43
N ARG A 4 -2.26 9.24 13.18
CA ARG A 4 -2.73 8.51 11.99
C ARG A 4 -1.85 7.28 11.72
N ILE A 5 -0.54 7.45 11.85
CA ILE A 5 0.43 6.35 11.72
C ILE A 5 0.24 5.34 12.86
N LYS A 6 0.05 5.81 14.10
CA LYS A 6 -0.28 4.98 15.27
C LYS A 6 -1.64 4.28 15.09
N SER A 7 -2.62 4.93 14.47
CA SER A 7 -3.95 4.35 14.22
C SER A 7 -3.89 3.24 13.17
N ARG A 8 -3.22 3.46 12.03
CA ARG A 8 -2.99 2.39 11.03
C ARG A 8 -2.17 1.24 11.60
N PHE A 9 -1.05 1.56 12.24
CA PHE A 9 -0.19 0.55 12.86
C PHE A 9 -0.94 -0.27 13.93
N ARG A 10 -1.84 0.36 14.69
CA ARG A 10 -2.71 -0.37 15.63
C ARG A 10 -3.65 -1.36 14.93
N LYS A 11 -4.25 -0.97 13.80
CA LYS A 11 -5.09 -1.89 13.01
C LYS A 11 -4.28 -3.06 12.46
N ASP A 12 -3.08 -2.78 11.95
CA ASP A 12 -2.18 -3.80 11.41
C ASP A 12 -1.65 -4.76 12.51
N LEU A 13 -1.58 -4.29 13.76
CA LEU A 13 -1.17 -5.08 14.93
C LEU A 13 -2.28 -5.97 15.51
N LEU A 14 -3.55 -5.73 15.19
CA LEU A 14 -4.66 -6.53 15.73
C LEU A 14 -4.51 -8.02 15.40
N PHE A 15 -4.21 -8.35 14.14
CA PHE A 15 -3.99 -9.72 13.71
C PHE A 15 -2.80 -10.38 14.44
N PRO A 16 -1.58 -9.82 14.45
CA PRO A 16 -0.47 -10.36 15.22
C PRO A 16 -0.78 -10.61 16.68
N VAL A 17 -1.49 -9.67 17.34
CA VAL A 17 -1.84 -9.78 18.76
C VAL A 17 -2.81 -10.93 18.98
N LEU A 18 -3.83 -11.10 18.12
CA LEU A 18 -4.78 -12.20 18.21
C LEU A 18 -4.09 -13.56 18.01
N TYR A 19 -3.22 -13.70 17.00
CA TYR A 19 -2.46 -14.94 16.79
C TYR A 19 -1.50 -15.23 17.94
N GLY A 20 -0.83 -14.21 18.48
CA GLY A 20 0.07 -14.34 19.63
C GLY A 20 -0.67 -14.80 20.89
N LEU A 21 -1.81 -14.16 21.22
CA LEU A 21 -2.67 -14.57 22.33
C LEU A 21 -3.21 -15.99 22.15
N GLY A 22 -3.64 -16.34 20.93
CA GLY A 22 -4.08 -17.69 20.59
C GLY A 22 -2.98 -18.74 20.83
N GLY A 23 -1.75 -18.47 20.37
CA GLY A 23 -0.61 -19.34 20.60
C GLY A 23 -0.30 -19.53 22.08
N ILE A 24 -0.36 -18.46 22.88
CA ILE A 24 -0.15 -18.52 24.33
C ILE A 24 -1.26 -19.34 25.01
N ILE A 25 -2.53 -19.12 24.65
CA ILE A 25 -3.66 -19.88 25.20
C ILE A 25 -3.50 -21.38 24.91
N PHE A 26 -3.08 -21.75 23.70
CA PHE A 26 -2.80 -23.14 23.34
C PHE A 26 -1.69 -23.77 24.20
N LEU A 27 -0.63 -23.01 24.54
CA LEU A 27 0.44 -23.48 25.42
C LEU A 27 -0.02 -23.74 26.85
N PHE A 28 -0.89 -22.87 27.39
CA PHE A 28 -1.30 -22.94 28.80
C PHE A 28 -2.50 -23.87 29.05
N TYR A 29 -3.43 -24.00 28.09
CA TYR A 29 -4.70 -24.70 28.31
C TYR A 29 -4.66 -26.18 27.89
N MET A 30 -3.73 -26.57 27.01
CA MET A 30 -3.67 -27.93 26.47
C MET A 30 -2.71 -28.96 27.15
N PRO A 31 -1.95 -28.68 28.23
CA PRO A 31 -1.11 -29.70 28.87
C PRO A 31 -1.91 -30.81 29.60
N HIS A 32 -3.24 -30.83 29.47
CA HIS A 32 -4.15 -31.87 30.00
C HIS A 32 -4.59 -32.90 28.94
N ALA A 33 -4.09 -32.80 27.70
CA ALA A 33 -4.36 -33.78 26.64
C ALA A 33 -3.35 -34.94 26.67
N ASP A 34 -3.72 -36.09 26.10
CA ASP A 34 -2.83 -37.25 25.92
C ASP A 34 -1.49 -36.87 25.27
N GLU A 35 -0.48 -37.73 25.35
CA GLU A 35 0.89 -37.48 24.85
C GLU A 35 0.92 -36.96 23.40
N PHE A 36 0.04 -37.46 22.53
CA PHE A 36 -0.15 -36.95 21.16
C PHE A 36 -0.73 -35.53 21.09
N GLY A 37 -1.70 -35.22 21.96
CA GLY A 37 -2.32 -33.90 22.06
C GLY A 37 -1.35 -32.83 22.55
N PHE A 38 -0.43 -33.20 23.46
CA PHE A 38 0.66 -32.32 23.90
C PHE A 38 1.56 -31.89 22.73
N TRP A 39 2.09 -32.85 21.96
CA TRP A 39 2.94 -32.53 20.80
C TRP A 39 2.20 -31.74 19.72
N ALA A 40 0.94 -32.08 19.43
CA ALA A 40 0.12 -31.33 18.48
C ALA A 40 -0.12 -29.88 18.94
N SER A 41 -0.39 -29.67 20.24
CA SER A 41 -0.59 -28.34 20.81
C SER A 41 0.66 -27.46 20.73
N LEU A 42 1.84 -28.06 20.94
CA LEU A 42 3.13 -27.38 20.88
C LEU A 42 3.45 -26.93 19.46
N ILE A 43 3.20 -27.80 18.47
CA ILE A 43 3.37 -27.47 17.05
C ILE A 43 2.42 -26.34 16.63
N PHE A 44 1.15 -26.41 17.04
CA PHE A 44 0.15 -25.38 16.74
C PHE A 44 0.49 -24.04 17.39
N ALA A 45 0.90 -24.05 18.66
CA ALA A 45 1.34 -22.85 19.36
C ALA A 45 2.56 -22.22 18.69
N ALA A 46 3.56 -23.02 18.32
CA ALA A 46 4.74 -22.55 17.61
C ALA A 46 4.38 -21.90 16.27
N LEU A 47 3.45 -22.51 15.51
CA LEU A 47 2.96 -21.94 14.24
C LEU A 47 2.27 -20.58 14.45
N LEU A 48 1.40 -20.47 15.45
CA LEU A 48 0.67 -19.23 15.77
C LEU A 48 1.62 -18.12 16.21
N LEU A 49 2.61 -18.43 17.04
CA LEU A 49 3.65 -17.48 17.46
C LEU A 49 4.53 -17.03 16.28
N LEU A 50 4.89 -17.95 15.38
CA LEU A 50 5.67 -17.62 14.19
C LEU A 50 4.87 -16.70 13.25
N MET A 51 3.59 -16.99 13.02
CA MET A 51 2.71 -16.09 12.26
C MET A 51 2.61 -14.71 12.91
N SER A 52 2.42 -14.63 14.24
CA SER A 52 2.40 -13.36 14.98
C SER A 52 3.68 -12.55 14.78
N ALA A 53 4.84 -13.18 14.90
CA ALA A 53 6.13 -12.53 14.68
C ALA A 53 6.28 -12.00 13.24
N LEU A 54 5.89 -12.82 12.25
CA LEU A 54 5.97 -12.45 10.84
C LEU A 54 5.06 -11.27 10.50
N PHE A 55 3.81 -11.27 10.96
CA PHE A 55 2.89 -10.15 10.72
C PHE A 55 3.34 -8.88 11.46
N THR A 56 3.88 -9.00 12.67
CA THR A 56 4.46 -7.85 13.41
C THR A 56 5.62 -7.23 12.63
N TRP A 57 6.50 -8.07 12.09
CA TRP A 57 7.63 -7.63 11.25
C TRP A 57 7.16 -6.93 9.97
N LEU A 58 6.16 -7.48 9.28
CA LEU A 58 5.57 -6.84 8.11
C LEU A 58 4.96 -5.48 8.45
N ALA A 59 4.15 -5.40 9.52
CA ALA A 59 3.57 -4.14 9.98
C ALA A 59 4.65 -3.09 10.32
N TRP A 60 5.77 -3.52 10.89
CA TRP A 60 6.91 -2.65 11.17
C TRP A 60 7.55 -2.09 9.90
N ILE A 61 7.82 -2.93 8.90
CA ILE A 61 8.37 -2.48 7.61
C ILE A 61 7.41 -1.49 6.92
N THR A 62 6.11 -1.79 6.91
CA THR A 62 5.07 -0.92 6.36
C THR A 62 5.07 0.45 7.01
N ARG A 63 5.19 0.48 8.34
CA ARG A 63 5.28 1.72 9.12
C ARG A 63 6.52 2.53 8.75
N GLN A 64 7.68 1.90 8.66
CA GLN A 64 8.94 2.58 8.31
C GLN A 64 8.87 3.23 6.92
N LYS A 65 8.38 2.50 5.91
CA LYS A 65 8.20 3.05 4.55
C LYS A 65 7.21 4.21 4.51
N SER A 66 6.09 4.08 5.22
CA SER A 66 5.10 5.15 5.30
C SER A 66 5.66 6.39 6.00
N LEU A 67 6.41 6.22 7.10
CA LEU A 67 7.08 7.32 7.81
C LEU A 67 8.03 8.08 6.90
N GLN A 68 8.87 7.38 6.13
CA GLN A 68 9.77 8.00 5.17
C GLN A 68 9.01 8.80 4.11
N SER A 69 7.90 8.26 3.60
CA SER A 69 7.06 8.96 2.61
C SER A 69 6.35 10.19 3.21
N TYR A 70 5.88 10.12 4.46
CA TYR A 70 5.34 11.29 5.16
C TYR A 70 6.41 12.36 5.41
N GLN A 71 7.61 11.96 5.84
CA GLN A 71 8.73 12.89 6.02
C GLN A 71 9.10 13.59 4.70
N LYS A 72 9.17 12.84 3.59
CA LYS A 72 9.42 13.40 2.25
C LYS A 72 8.30 14.34 1.81
N LEU A 73 7.04 14.02 2.10
CA LEU A 73 5.91 14.93 1.83
C LEU A 73 6.07 16.25 2.59
N TYR A 74 6.30 16.19 3.91
CA TYR A 74 6.35 17.39 4.75
C TYR A 74 7.59 18.23 4.55
N SER A 75 8.70 17.64 4.12
CA SER A 75 9.89 18.42 3.72
C SER A 75 9.59 19.32 2.53
N HIS A 76 8.68 18.92 1.64
CA HIS A 76 8.28 19.71 0.48
C HIS A 76 7.04 20.58 0.75
N TYR A 77 6.14 20.11 1.62
CA TYR A 77 4.88 20.78 1.96
C TYR A 77 4.68 20.83 3.49
N PRO A 78 5.40 21.70 4.22
CA PRO A 78 5.33 21.78 5.67
C PRO A 78 3.92 22.15 6.17
N GLU A 79 3.12 22.84 5.36
CA GLU A 79 1.72 23.18 5.66
C GLU A 79 0.82 21.96 5.89
N LEU A 80 1.17 20.80 5.32
CA LEU A 80 0.40 19.56 5.44
C LEU A 80 0.65 18.84 6.78
N GLU A 81 1.68 19.21 7.53
CA GLU A 81 2.01 18.57 8.81
C GLU A 81 0.90 18.81 9.85
N LYS A 82 0.41 20.05 9.89
CA LYS A 82 -0.67 20.49 10.79
C LYS A 82 -2.05 20.18 10.22
N GLU A 83 -2.20 20.28 8.90
CA GLU A 83 -3.51 20.20 8.24
C GLU A 83 -3.50 19.19 7.08
N PHE A 84 -3.25 17.93 7.39
CA PHE A 84 -3.21 16.86 6.39
C PHE A 84 -4.52 16.73 5.59
N TYR A 85 -5.65 17.13 6.16
CA TYR A 85 -6.95 17.08 5.48
C TYR A 85 -7.00 17.99 4.24
N LYS A 86 -6.10 18.99 4.15
CA LYS A 86 -5.97 19.85 2.96
C LYS A 86 -5.68 19.05 1.71
N ILE A 87 -5.05 17.88 1.79
CA ILE A 87 -4.83 17.02 0.62
C ILE A 87 -6.16 16.62 -0.02
N TYR A 88 -7.18 16.29 0.77
CA TYR A 88 -8.48 15.85 0.24
C TYR A 88 -9.30 17.03 -0.30
N ASN A 89 -9.21 18.20 0.35
CA ASN A 89 -10.04 19.35 0.00
C ASN A 89 -9.40 20.25 -1.07
N GLN A 90 -8.07 20.29 -1.15
CA GLN A 90 -7.32 21.18 -2.04
C GLN A 90 -6.55 20.41 -3.12
N SER A 91 -6.72 19.08 -3.21
CA SER A 91 -6.23 18.35 -4.38
C SER A 91 -6.92 18.89 -5.64
N ARG A 92 -6.14 19.17 -6.68
CA ARG A 92 -6.68 19.55 -7.99
C ARG A 92 -7.55 18.43 -8.58
N TYR A 93 -7.23 17.20 -8.21
CA TYR A 93 -7.99 16.04 -8.62
C TYR A 93 -7.88 14.92 -7.60
N SER A 94 -9.01 14.28 -7.30
CA SER A 94 -9.12 13.17 -6.35
C SER A 94 -9.91 12.03 -6.99
N ARG A 95 -9.42 10.81 -6.79
CA ARG A 95 -10.10 9.56 -7.13
C ARG A 95 -10.07 8.66 -5.91
N GLU A 96 -11.11 8.77 -5.08
CA GLU A 96 -11.26 8.00 -3.84
C GLU A 96 -11.16 6.48 -4.09
N LYS A 97 -11.74 6.01 -5.19
CA LYS A 97 -11.75 4.59 -5.57
C LYS A 97 -10.36 4.01 -5.85
N LEU A 98 -9.44 4.84 -6.33
CA LEU A 98 -8.04 4.50 -6.56
C LEU A 98 -7.13 4.96 -5.40
N SER A 99 -7.70 5.68 -4.43
CA SER A 99 -6.99 6.38 -3.35
C SER A 99 -5.85 7.27 -3.86
N LEU A 100 -6.03 7.85 -5.06
CA LEU A 100 -5.06 8.73 -5.73
C LEU A 100 -5.49 10.19 -5.64
N TYR A 101 -4.55 11.05 -5.26
CA TYR A 101 -4.75 12.48 -5.07
C TYR A 101 -3.62 13.24 -5.77
N LEU A 102 -3.97 14.25 -6.55
CA LEU A 102 -3.03 15.18 -7.15
C LEU A 102 -3.02 16.47 -6.32
N TYR A 103 -2.02 16.62 -5.45
CA TYR A 103 -1.86 17.80 -4.60
C TYR A 103 -0.73 18.66 -5.16
N LYS A 104 -1.07 19.86 -5.65
CA LYS A 104 -0.14 20.77 -6.34
C LYS A 104 0.60 20.03 -7.46
N ASP A 105 1.89 19.81 -7.30
CA ASP A 105 2.80 19.13 -8.22
C ASP A 105 3.26 17.75 -7.71
N ALA A 106 2.45 17.11 -6.85
CA ALA A 106 2.71 15.78 -6.33
C ALA A 106 1.54 14.81 -6.47
N ILE A 107 1.86 13.55 -6.76
CA ILE A 107 0.94 12.42 -6.70
C ILE A 107 1.05 11.80 -5.30
N ILE A 108 -0.08 11.75 -4.62
CA ILE A 108 -0.23 11.16 -3.30
C ILE A 108 -1.16 9.97 -3.43
N ARG A 109 -0.74 8.83 -2.87
CA ARG A 109 -1.60 7.68 -2.71
C ARG A 109 -1.77 7.34 -1.24
N ASP A 110 -3.02 7.31 -0.81
CA ASP A 110 -3.39 7.04 0.57
C ASP A 110 -4.23 5.77 0.72
N ASP A 111 -3.57 4.62 0.52
CA ASP A 111 -4.17 3.28 0.64
C ASP A 111 -3.48 2.49 1.79
N THR A 112 -3.28 1.18 1.65
CA THR A 112 -2.56 0.32 2.59
C THR A 112 -1.17 0.88 2.93
N TYR A 113 -0.49 1.48 1.95
CA TYR A 113 0.79 2.16 2.13
C TYR A 113 0.64 3.62 1.69
N PHE A 114 1.09 4.54 2.53
CA PHE A 114 1.19 5.95 2.12
C PHE A 114 2.36 6.11 1.16
N GLN A 115 2.09 6.63 -0.02
CA GLN A 115 3.11 6.85 -1.05
C GLN A 115 3.03 8.29 -1.54
N PHE A 116 4.21 8.92 -1.63
CA PHE A 116 4.38 10.30 -2.06
C PHE A 116 5.37 10.37 -3.20
N LEU A 117 4.95 10.97 -4.31
CA LEU A 117 5.76 11.16 -5.50
C LEU A 117 5.68 12.61 -5.96
N MET A 118 6.83 13.25 -6.13
CA MET A 118 6.91 14.55 -6.80
C MET A 118 6.88 14.36 -8.31
N LEU A 119 6.10 15.18 -9.02
CA LEU A 119 6.08 15.17 -10.48
C LEU A 119 7.44 15.56 -11.09
N SER A 120 8.21 16.41 -10.41
CA SER A 120 9.58 16.77 -10.81
C SER A 120 10.54 15.58 -10.82
N ASP A 121 10.27 14.56 -9.98
CA ASP A 121 11.14 13.39 -9.84
C ASP A 121 10.78 12.30 -10.87
N LEU A 122 9.77 12.52 -11.71
CA LEU A 122 9.23 11.52 -12.65
C LEU A 122 9.68 11.79 -14.08
N THR A 123 10.20 10.76 -14.75
CA THR A 123 10.45 10.80 -16.21
C THR A 123 9.26 10.32 -17.01
N ASP A 124 8.66 9.22 -16.57
CA ASP A 124 7.62 8.52 -17.29
C ASP A 124 6.64 7.81 -16.35
N LEU A 125 5.42 7.69 -16.83
CA LEU A 125 4.31 6.99 -16.19
C LEU A 125 3.76 5.96 -17.16
N THR A 126 3.81 4.68 -16.78
CA THR A 126 3.38 3.58 -17.65
C THR A 126 2.19 2.84 -17.06
N ILE A 127 1.08 2.78 -17.78
CA ILE A 127 -0.10 2.02 -17.40
C ILE A 127 0.04 0.59 -17.92
N LYS A 128 -0.06 -0.40 -17.02
CA LYS A 128 -0.03 -1.83 -17.35
C LYS A 128 -1.19 -2.58 -16.72
N ILE A 129 -1.73 -3.57 -17.44
CA ILE A 129 -2.67 -4.54 -16.89
C ILE A 129 -1.94 -5.88 -16.79
N GLU A 130 -1.83 -6.40 -15.58
CA GLU A 130 -1.15 -7.67 -15.33
C GLU A 130 -2.12 -8.70 -14.76
N LYS A 131 -2.04 -9.94 -15.26
CA LYS A 131 -2.83 -11.05 -14.73
C LYS A 131 -2.16 -11.60 -13.49
N VAL A 132 -2.69 -11.26 -12.33
CA VAL A 132 -2.20 -11.72 -11.02
C VAL A 132 -2.93 -12.99 -10.64
N GLN A 133 -2.19 -14.00 -10.19
CA GLN A 133 -2.77 -15.21 -9.64
C GLN A 133 -3.19 -14.93 -8.19
N GLU A 134 -4.47 -14.66 -7.97
CA GLU A 134 -5.00 -14.49 -6.61
C GLU A 134 -5.36 -15.84 -5.97
N ASN A 135 -5.75 -16.83 -6.78
CA ASN A 135 -6.05 -18.18 -6.33
C ASN A 135 -5.43 -19.23 -7.26
N LYS A 136 -5.31 -20.47 -6.76
CA LYS A 136 -4.71 -21.61 -7.49
C LYS A 136 -5.30 -21.81 -8.90
N TYR A 137 -6.54 -21.39 -9.12
CA TYR A 137 -7.31 -21.66 -10.34
C TYR A 137 -7.64 -20.42 -11.18
N VAL A 138 -7.51 -19.19 -10.65
CA VAL A 138 -8.00 -17.99 -11.34
C VAL A 138 -6.97 -16.87 -11.28
N LYS A 139 -6.65 -16.35 -12.47
CA LYS A 139 -5.85 -15.14 -12.63
C LYS A 139 -6.78 -13.97 -12.94
N TYR A 140 -6.73 -12.93 -12.12
CA TYR A 140 -7.50 -11.71 -12.34
C TYR A 140 -6.62 -10.63 -12.95
N PRO A 141 -7.13 -9.82 -13.90
CA PRO A 141 -6.42 -8.66 -14.41
C PRO A 141 -6.38 -7.58 -13.33
N HIS A 142 -5.20 -7.07 -13.01
CA HIS A 142 -4.97 -6.00 -12.05
C HIS A 142 -4.39 -4.80 -12.78
N LEU A 143 -4.80 -3.60 -12.36
CA LEU A 143 -4.34 -2.36 -12.93
C LEU A 143 -3.10 -1.88 -12.15
N TYR A 144 -2.04 -1.54 -12.88
CA TYR A 144 -0.81 -1.02 -12.31
C TYR A 144 -0.41 0.28 -12.99
N LEU A 145 0.09 1.21 -12.19
CA LEU A 145 0.77 2.41 -12.66
C LEU A 145 2.25 2.27 -12.30
N TYR A 146 3.08 2.12 -13.31
CA TYR A 146 4.53 2.12 -13.19
C TYR A 146 5.06 3.53 -13.31
N TYR A 147 6.07 3.84 -12.51
CA TYR A 147 6.76 5.12 -12.59
C TYR A 147 8.25 4.91 -12.42
N SER A 148 9.02 5.66 -13.18
CA SER A 148 10.48 5.66 -13.12
C SER A 148 10.93 6.95 -12.43
N PRO A 149 11.42 6.89 -11.18
CA PRO A 149 12.05 8.04 -10.57
C PRO A 149 13.34 8.38 -11.32
N MET A 150 13.61 9.65 -11.61
CA MET A 150 14.88 10.11 -12.19
C MET A 150 16.11 9.59 -11.42
N SER A 151 15.96 9.38 -10.11
CA SER A 151 17.02 8.91 -9.22
C SER A 151 17.13 7.39 -9.10
N ALA A 152 16.24 6.60 -9.70
CA ALA A 152 16.17 5.15 -9.49
C ALA A 152 16.21 4.37 -10.80
N ASN A 153 17.14 3.42 -10.87
CA ASN A 153 17.28 2.50 -12.01
C ASN A 153 16.26 1.34 -12.00
N LYS A 154 15.11 1.54 -11.33
CA LYS A 154 14.05 0.52 -11.20
C LYS A 154 12.68 1.18 -11.22
N ASP A 155 11.82 0.68 -12.10
CA ASP A 155 10.40 1.05 -12.14
C ASP A 155 9.74 0.66 -10.82
N ILE A 156 9.07 1.62 -10.20
CA ILE A 156 8.26 1.37 -9.01
C ILE A 156 6.82 1.20 -9.46
N ARG A 157 6.15 0.18 -8.92
CA ARG A 157 4.76 -0.15 -9.25
C ARG A 157 3.80 0.36 -8.19
N LEU A 158 2.76 1.06 -8.63
CA LEU A 158 1.54 1.38 -7.87
C LEU A 158 0.46 0.37 -8.26
N HIS A 159 0.09 -0.53 -7.35
CA HIS A 159 -0.97 -1.50 -7.60
C HIS A 159 -2.35 -0.87 -7.39
N LEU A 160 -3.13 -0.58 -8.42
CA LEU A 160 -4.39 0.17 -8.31
C LEU A 160 -5.63 -0.72 -8.13
N GLY A 161 -5.45 -1.95 -7.65
CA GLY A 161 -6.54 -2.92 -7.47
C GLY A 161 -6.84 -3.75 -8.72
N ARG A 162 -7.99 -4.42 -8.71
CA ARG A 162 -8.48 -5.21 -9.86
C ARG A 162 -8.85 -4.29 -11.02
N TYR A 163 -8.54 -4.74 -12.24
CA TYR A 163 -8.93 -4.04 -13.45
C TYR A 163 -10.46 -4.07 -13.60
N THR A 164 -11.03 -2.87 -13.75
CA THR A 164 -12.39 -2.65 -14.22
C THR A 164 -12.35 -1.52 -15.23
N ASN A 165 -13.26 -1.50 -16.20
CA ASN A 165 -13.33 -0.40 -17.18
C ASN A 165 -13.46 0.96 -16.48
N GLN A 166 -14.20 1.01 -15.37
CA GLN A 166 -14.34 2.23 -14.58
C GLN A 166 -13.02 2.68 -13.96
N ASN A 167 -12.29 1.79 -13.27
CA ASN A 167 -11.01 2.14 -12.64
C ASN A 167 -9.96 2.59 -13.68
N TYR A 168 -9.98 1.97 -14.86
CA TYR A 168 -9.11 2.34 -15.96
C TYR A 168 -9.45 3.73 -16.54
N VAL A 169 -10.73 4.03 -16.76
CA VAL A 169 -11.16 5.37 -17.20
C VAL A 169 -10.83 6.42 -16.15
N GLU A 170 -11.08 6.15 -14.87
CA GLU A 170 -10.74 7.05 -13.77
C GLU A 170 -9.23 7.32 -13.69
N LEU A 171 -8.40 6.31 -13.94
CA LEU A 171 -6.94 6.47 -14.01
C LEU A 171 -6.53 7.32 -15.22
N LEU A 172 -7.11 7.07 -16.40
CA LEU A 172 -6.82 7.88 -17.59
C LEU A 172 -7.17 9.36 -17.37
N GLN A 173 -8.32 9.64 -16.76
CA GLN A 173 -8.70 11.02 -16.43
C GLN A 173 -7.75 11.64 -15.40
N PHE A 174 -7.32 10.87 -14.39
CA PHE A 174 -6.31 11.33 -13.43
C PHE A 174 -5.01 11.71 -14.14
N LEU A 175 -4.55 10.86 -15.07
CA LEU A 175 -3.33 11.07 -15.84
C LEU A 175 -3.43 12.23 -16.83
N ASP A 176 -4.62 12.50 -17.37
CA ASP A 176 -4.84 13.69 -18.20
C ASP A 176 -4.62 14.98 -17.38
N VAL A 177 -5.14 15.04 -16.15
CA VAL A 177 -4.88 16.19 -15.27
C VAL A 177 -3.39 16.26 -14.88
N VAL A 178 -2.73 15.12 -14.65
CA VAL A 178 -1.28 15.09 -14.42
C VAL A 178 -0.52 15.69 -15.61
N ASN A 179 -0.88 15.33 -16.84
CA ASN A 179 -0.27 15.85 -18.05
C ASN A 179 -0.46 17.37 -18.21
N GLN A 180 -1.60 17.91 -17.76
CA GLN A 180 -1.83 19.36 -17.75
C GLN A 180 -0.92 20.09 -16.73
N VAL A 181 -0.60 19.45 -15.60
CA VAL A 181 0.24 20.04 -14.55
C VAL A 181 1.73 19.84 -14.82
N ALA A 182 2.11 18.70 -15.40
CA ALA A 182 3.49 18.32 -15.68
C ALA A 182 3.60 17.69 -17.08
N PRO A 183 3.48 18.49 -18.16
CA PRO A 183 3.46 17.99 -19.54
C PRO A 183 4.79 17.37 -19.99
N GLN A 184 5.87 17.60 -19.24
CA GLN A 184 7.17 16.99 -19.48
C GLN A 184 7.20 15.48 -19.20
N ILE A 185 6.25 14.95 -18.42
CA ILE A 185 6.19 13.52 -18.05
C ILE A 185 5.61 12.73 -19.22
N ARG A 186 6.34 11.71 -19.68
CA ARG A 186 5.86 10.85 -20.77
C ARG A 186 4.90 9.80 -20.22
N ILE A 187 3.67 9.79 -20.72
CA ILE A 187 2.66 8.82 -20.30
C ILE A 187 2.52 7.73 -21.35
N TYR A 188 2.86 6.50 -20.98
CA TYR A 188 2.75 5.32 -21.82
C TYR A 188 1.53 4.48 -21.42
N ASN A 189 0.73 4.10 -22.40
CA ASN A 189 -0.41 3.22 -22.18
C ASN A 189 -0.16 1.85 -22.82
N GLU A 190 0.37 0.92 -22.03
CA GLU A 190 0.62 -0.45 -22.48
C GLU A 190 -0.58 -1.38 -22.23
N ALA A 191 -1.56 -0.93 -21.44
CA ALA A 191 -2.83 -1.62 -21.28
C ALA A 191 -3.60 -1.79 -22.60
N ASN A 192 -3.32 -0.93 -23.59
CA ASN A 192 -3.97 -0.93 -24.91
C ASN A 192 -3.14 -1.56 -26.04
N LYS A 193 -1.90 -2.01 -25.77
CA LYS A 193 -1.11 -2.76 -26.75
C LYS A 193 -1.65 -4.20 -26.80
N LYS A 194 -2.60 -4.44 -27.71
CA LYS A 194 -2.98 -5.79 -28.15
C LYS A 194 -2.01 -6.30 -29.19
#